data_AF-A0A1U7JAI9-F1
#
_entry.id   AF-A0A1U7JAI9-F1
#
_cell.length_a   1.000
_cell.length_b   1.000
_cell.length_c   1.000
_cell.angle_alpha   90.00
_cell.angle_beta   90.00
_cell.angle_gamma   90.00
#
_symmetry.space_group_name_H-M   'P 1'
#
loop_
_entity.id
_entity.type
_entity.pdbx_description
1 polymer ?
#
loop_
_entity_poly.entity_id
_entity_poly.type
_entity_poly.pdbx_seq_one_letter_code
_entity_poly.pdbx_strand_id
1 'polypeptide(L)' 'MALEIGQKVKVSRLRDRVSKNVAAYLGKRGVVSQFKMVDGSDVGVVVEFEDSYTTWFFEDELSAVQ' A
#
# COMPACT_ATOMS: atom_id res chain seq x y z
N MET A 1 12.22 -4.36 -7.51
CA MET A 1 11.11 -5.10 -8.15
C MET A 1 9.96 -4.13 -8.22
N ALA A 2 9.46 -3.80 -9.42
CA ALA A 2 8.31 -2.92 -9.56
C ALA A 2 7.07 -3.67 -9.06
N LEU A 3 6.19 -2.98 -8.34
CA LEU A 3 4.88 -3.51 -7.98
C LEU A 3 3.97 -3.52 -9.21
N GLU A 4 3.11 -4.53 -9.32
CA GLU A 4 2.17 -4.69 -10.42
C GLU A 4 0.71 -4.70 -9.92
N ILE A 5 -0.23 -4.26 -10.77
CA ILE A 5 -1.66 -4.35 -10.45
C ILE A 5 -2.08 -5.84 -10.39
N GLY A 6 -2.83 -6.21 -9.36
CA GLY A 6 -3.21 -7.60 -9.07
C GLY A 6 -2.18 -8.35 -8.23
N GLN A 7 -1.03 -7.75 -7.92
CA GLN A 7 -0.03 -8.37 -7.06
C GLN A 7 -0.42 -8.30 -5.58
N LYS A 8 -0.12 -9.38 -4.84
CA LYS A 8 -0.26 -9.39 -3.38
C LYS A 8 0.92 -8.68 -2.74
N VAL A 9 0.62 -7.77 -1.84
CA VAL A 9 1.59 -6.97 -1.09
C VAL A 9 1.28 -7.02 0.40
N LYS A 10 2.31 -6.87 1.21
CA LYS A 10 2.21 -6.73 2.66
C LYS A 10 2.74 -5.37 3.08
N VAL A 11 2.03 -4.68 3.96
CA VAL A 11 2.51 -3.45 4.57
C VAL A 11 3.60 -3.82 5.58
N SER A 12 4.86 -3.48 5.29
CA SER A 12 6.01 -3.86 6.12
C SER A 12 6.44 -2.74 7.07
N ARG A 13 6.23 -1.48 6.67
CA ARG A 13 6.50 -0.29 7.48
C ARG A 13 5.53 0.83 7.10
N LEU A 14 5.44 1.83 7.96
CA LEU A 14 4.67 3.04 7.73
C LEU A 14 5.50 4.25 8.14
N ARG A 15 5.33 5.35 7.43
CA ARG A 15 5.93 6.63 7.79
C ARG A 15 5.31 7.19 9.07
N ASP A 16 6.07 8.03 9.77
CA ASP A 16 5.74 8.60 11.10
C ASP A 16 4.44 9.45 11.12
N ARG A 17 3.91 9.81 9.93
CA ARG A 17 2.69 10.63 9.77
C ARG A 17 1.57 9.90 9.02
N VAL A 18 1.15 8.76 9.54
CA VAL A 18 -0.01 8.03 9.03
C VAL A 18 -1.20 8.12 9.98
N SER A 19 -2.40 8.15 9.43
CA SER A 19 -3.64 8.09 10.21
C SER A 19 -3.70 6.77 10.99
N LYS A 20 -4.31 6.79 12.19
CA LYS A 20 -4.51 5.58 13.01
C LYS A 20 -5.19 4.43 12.25
N ASN A 21 -6.09 4.77 11.32
CA ASN A 21 -6.76 3.79 10.48
C ASN A 21 -5.76 3.03 9.58
N VAL A 22 -4.83 3.75 8.96
CA VAL A 22 -3.77 3.17 8.11
C VAL A 22 -2.78 2.37 8.96
N ALA A 23 -2.46 2.85 10.15
CA ALA A 23 -1.60 2.13 11.11
C ALA A 23 -2.14 0.75 11.49
N ALA A 24 -3.46 0.56 11.52
CA ALA A 24 -4.09 -0.74 11.79
C ALA A 24 -3.82 -1.78 10.69
N TYR A 25 -3.45 -1.35 9.48
CA TYR A 25 -3.11 -2.23 8.36
C TYR A 25 -1.62 -2.58 8.30
N LEU A 26 -0.79 -2.10 9.25
CA LEU A 26 0.60 -2.52 9.36
C LEU A 26 0.68 -4.04 9.56
N GLY A 27 1.46 -4.72 8.72
CA GLY A 27 1.59 -6.18 8.74
C GLY A 27 0.45 -6.93 8.05
N LYS A 28 -0.63 -6.26 7.62
CA LYS A 28 -1.71 -6.87 6.83
C LYS A 28 -1.29 -7.02 5.36
N ARG A 29 -1.99 -7.93 4.68
CA ARG A 29 -1.80 -8.21 3.25
C ARG A 29 -2.99 -7.66 2.48
N GLY A 30 -2.72 -7.15 1.29
CA GLY A 30 -3.74 -6.70 0.36
C GLY A 30 -3.28 -6.92 -1.08
N VAL A 31 -4.13 -6.51 -2.02
CA VAL A 31 -3.87 -6.60 -3.45
C VAL A 31 -3.73 -5.21 -4.04
N VAL A 32 -2.71 -5.01 -4.86
CA VAL A 32 -2.54 -3.75 -5.59
C VAL A 32 -3.69 -3.58 -6.57
N SER A 33 -4.49 -2.55 -6.39
CA SER A 33 -5.66 -2.26 -7.22
C SER A 33 -5.32 -1.25 -8.31
N GLN A 34 -4.55 -0.20 -7.98
CA GLN A 34 -4.18 0.85 -8.92
C GLN A 34 -2.97 1.66 -8.41
N PHE A 35 -2.44 2.53 -9.25
CA PHE A 35 -1.42 3.51 -8.88
C PHE A 35 -1.97 4.93 -8.95
N LYS A 36 -1.58 5.77 -8.00
CA LYS A 36 -2.02 7.16 -7.89
C LYS A 36 -0.81 8.08 -7.72
N MET A 37 -0.80 9.20 -8.41
CA MET A 37 0.23 10.24 -8.23
C MET A 37 -0.07 11.04 -6.94
N VAL A 38 0.89 11.13 -6.02
CA VAL A 38 0.65 11.73 -4.69
C VAL A 38 1.19 13.14 -4.62
N ASP A 39 2.38 13.41 -5.15
CA ASP A 39 2.93 14.77 -5.25
C ASP A 39 4.11 14.77 -6.23
N GLY A 40 3.86 15.07 -7.51
CA GLY A 40 4.82 15.48 -8.55
C GLY A 40 5.98 14.52 -8.94
N SER A 41 6.45 13.68 -8.05
CA SER A 41 7.62 12.79 -8.17
C SER A 41 7.39 11.44 -7.50
N ASP A 42 6.46 11.34 -6.53
CA ASP A 42 6.14 10.09 -5.85
C ASP A 42 4.85 9.45 -6.38
N VAL A 43 4.93 8.12 -6.57
CA VAL A 43 3.79 7.26 -6.93
C VAL A 43 3.29 6.55 -5.67
N GLY A 44 2.03 6.76 -5.35
CA GLY A 44 1.28 6.00 -4.38
C GLY A 44 0.69 4.74 -5.01
N VAL A 45 0.75 3.66 -4.26
CA VAL A 45 0.22 2.35 -4.62
C VAL A 45 -1.07 2.15 -3.84
N VAL A 46 -2.19 2.01 -4.54
CA VAL A 46 -3.49 1.76 -3.93
C VAL A 46 -3.64 0.26 -3.71
N VAL A 47 -3.89 -0.11 -2.46
CA VAL A 47 -4.04 -1.49 -2.01
C VAL A 47 -5.45 -1.69 -1.49
N GLU A 48 -6.10 -2.72 -2.00
CA GLU A 48 -7.40 -3.20 -1.54
C GLU A 48 -7.19 -4.36 -0.56
N PHE A 49 -7.81 -4.26 0.61
CA PHE A 49 -7.78 -5.27 1.65
C PHE A 49 -9.08 -6.07 1.66
N GLU A 50 -9.07 -7.23 2.34
CA GLU A 50 -10.19 -8.17 2.40
C GLU A 50 -11.48 -7.56 2.98
N ASP A 51 -11.38 -6.51 3.80
CA ASP A 51 -12.51 -5.80 4.40
C ASP A 51 -13.18 -4.78 3.45
N SER A 52 -12.94 -4.88 2.14
CA SER A 52 -13.30 -3.85 1.12
C SER A 52 -12.74 -2.45 1.45
N TYR A 53 -11.73 -2.41 2.31
CA TYR A 53 -11.04 -1.17 2.64
C TYR A 53 -9.94 -0.94 1.61
N THR A 54 -9.96 0.25 1.02
CA THR A 54 -8.99 0.63 0.00
C THR A 54 -8.27 1.89 0.45
N THR A 55 -6.95 1.79 0.55
CA THR A 55 -6.09 2.93 0.89
C THR A 55 -4.81 2.88 0.09
N TRP A 56 -4.04 3.96 0.10
CA TRP A 56 -2.80 4.07 -0.65
C TRP A 56 -1.59 4.14 0.27
N PHE A 57 -0.48 3.59 -0.20
CA PHE A 57 0.82 3.55 0.48
C PHE A 57 1.93 3.93 -0.51
N PHE A 58 3.11 4.24 0.00
CA PHE A 58 4.28 4.38 -0.87
C PHE A 58 4.81 3.00 -1.29
N GLU A 59 5.45 2.91 -2.47
CA GLU A 59 6.11 1.67 -2.92
C GLU A 59 7.07 1.12 -1.86
N ASP A 60 7.81 2.02 -1.21
CA ASP A 60 8.79 1.73 -0.16
C ASP A 60 8.18 1.15 1.14
N GLU A 61 6.88 1.39 1.40
CA GLU A 61 6.14 0.88 2.56
C GLU A 61 5.57 -0.54 2.34
N LEU A 62 5.51 -0.96 1.08
CA LEU A 62 4.96 -2.22 0.66
C LEU A 62 6.07 -3.23 0.37
N SER A 63 5.79 -4.48 0.67
CA SER A 63 6.67 -5.59 0.30
C SER A 63 5.87 -6.60 -0.50
N ALA A 64 6.35 -6.88 -1.71
CA ALA A 64 5.84 -7.95 -2.54
C ALA A 64 5.84 -9.27 -1.74
N VAL A 65 4.69 -9.91 -1.65
CA VAL A 65 4.58 -11.26 -1.11
C VAL A 65 4.23 -12.20 -2.25
N GLN A 66 5.03 -13.25 -2.40
CA GLN A 66 4.85 -14.27 -3.43
C GLN A 66 3.76 -15.26 -3.03
#